data_AF-A0A4R2JFN4-F1
#
_entry.id   AF-A0A4R2JFN4-F1
#
_cell.length_a   1.000
_cell.length_b   1.000
_cell.length_c   1.000
_cell.angle_alpha   90.00
_cell.angle_beta   90.00
_cell.angle_gamma   90.00
#
_symmetry.space_group_name_H-M   'P 1'
#
loop_
_entity.id
_entity.type
_entity.pdbx_description
1 polymer ?
#
loop_
_entity_poly.entity_id
_entity_poly.type
_entity_poly.pdbx_seq_one_letter_code
_entity_poly.pdbx_strand_id
1 'polypeptide(L)'
;MAKRTSSLYQPGARSRDWIKTTFRSTTEVVVGGWTFGSGTRAGRIGALLVRAHDDAGQLVYLGKVGTGFNAATLHQLREQLADLEQPTSPFNSPVPRDDARGAHWATPILVGDVFF
;
A
#
# COMPACT_ATOMS: atom_id res chain seq x y z
N MET A 1 16.00 -5.60 17.95
CA MET A 1 17.25 -5.99 17.24
C MET A 1 18.03 -6.90 18.16
N ALA A 2 18.50 -8.04 17.68
CA ALA A 2 19.31 -8.98 18.46
C ALA A 2 20.76 -8.98 17.92
N LYS A 3 21.73 -8.95 18.83
CA LYS A 3 23.17 -9.07 18.50
C LYS A 3 23.75 -10.24 19.29
N ARG A 4 24.53 -11.12 18.66
CA ARG A 4 25.24 -12.19 19.36
C ARG A 4 26.30 -11.58 20.29
N THR A 5 26.26 -11.92 21.57
CA THR A 5 27.14 -11.37 22.60
C THR A 5 28.63 -11.65 22.34
N SER A 6 28.94 -12.78 21.70
CA SER A 6 30.31 -13.17 21.33
C SER A 6 30.78 -12.64 19.96
N SER A 7 29.98 -11.85 19.25
CA SER A 7 30.34 -11.37 17.91
C SER A 7 31.31 -10.20 17.94
N LEU A 8 32.27 -10.21 17.01
CA LEU A 8 33.10 -9.04 16.72
C LEU A 8 32.37 -8.08 15.79
N TYR A 9 32.73 -6.80 15.87
CA TYR A 9 32.25 -5.81 14.93
C TYR A 9 32.92 -5.99 13.56
N GLN A 10 32.14 -5.96 12.49
CA GLN A 10 32.61 -6.13 11.11
C GLN A 10 32.19 -4.92 10.26
N PRO A 11 33.04 -3.87 10.14
CA PRO A 11 32.74 -2.68 9.36
C PRO A 11 32.42 -3.02 7.90
N GLY A 12 31.36 -2.43 7.35
CA GLY A 12 30.96 -2.61 5.94
C GLY A 12 30.34 -3.97 5.60
N ALA A 13 30.27 -4.91 6.55
CA ALA A 13 29.77 -6.25 6.31
C ALA A 13 28.35 -6.45 6.85
N ARG A 14 27.51 -7.18 6.09
CA ARG A 14 26.23 -7.67 6.59
C ARG A 14 26.44 -8.98 7.36
N SER A 15 26.60 -8.88 8.68
CA SER A 15 26.80 -10.05 9.54
C SER A 15 25.50 -10.76 9.90
N ARG A 16 25.55 -12.10 10.02
CA ARG A 16 24.47 -12.93 10.57
C ARG A 16 24.34 -12.83 12.09
N ASP A 17 25.32 -12.23 12.76
CA ASP A 17 25.31 -12.04 14.21
C ASP A 17 24.38 -10.91 14.65
N TRP A 18 23.94 -10.05 13.72
CA TRP A 18 23.07 -8.92 13.97
C TRP A 18 21.76 -9.13 13.20
N ILE A 19 20.72 -9.55 13.92
CA ILE A 19 19.41 -9.87 13.32
C ILE A 19 18.43 -8.74 13.65
N LYS A 20 17.87 -8.15 12.58
CA LYS A 20 16.73 -7.25 12.68
C LYS A 20 15.45 -8.06 12.46
N THR A 21 14.72 -8.29 13.54
CA THR A 21 13.33 -8.75 13.49
C THR A 21 12.45 -7.53 13.74
N THR A 22 11.60 -7.20 12.77
CA THR A 22 10.62 -6.12 12.89
C THR A 22 9.26 -6.74 13.16
N PHE A 23 8.52 -6.22 14.13
CA PHE A 23 7.12 -6.57 14.29
C PHE A 23 6.32 -5.97 13.15
N ARG A 24 5.34 -6.70 12.65
CA ARG A 24 4.43 -6.24 11.60
C ARG A 24 3.02 -6.49 12.08
N SER A 25 2.17 -5.50 11.91
CA SER A 25 0.73 -5.62 12.08
C SER A 25 0.08 -5.79 10.72
N THR A 26 -1.09 -6.42 10.69
CA THR A 26 -1.89 -6.59 9.47
C THR A 26 -3.27 -6.00 9.69
N THR A 27 -3.79 -5.34 8.67
CA THR A 27 -5.16 -4.84 8.63
C THR A 27 -5.73 -5.09 7.24
N GLU A 28 -7.00 -5.49 7.22
CA GLU A 28 -7.80 -5.58 6.00
C GLU A 28 -8.24 -4.19 5.55
N VAL A 29 -8.13 -3.93 4.25
CA VAL A 29 -8.45 -2.63 3.66
C VAL A 29 -9.29 -2.78 2.40
N VAL A 30 -10.14 -1.80 2.16
CA VAL A 30 -10.91 -1.63 0.93
C VAL A 30 -10.15 -0.68 -0.01
N VAL A 31 -10.05 -1.07 -1.27
CA VAL A 31 -9.43 -0.26 -2.32
C VAL A 31 -10.48 0.71 -2.87
N GLY A 32 -10.16 2.00 -2.79
CA GLY A 32 -11.01 3.10 -3.21
C GLY A 32 -10.61 3.79 -4.51
N GLY A 33 -9.40 3.49 -4.96
CA GLY A 33 -8.79 4.13 -6.11
C GLY A 33 -7.30 3.82 -6.19
N TRP A 34 -6.63 4.40 -7.18
CA TRP A 34 -5.22 4.17 -7.43
C TRP A 34 -4.58 5.38 -8.13
N THR A 35 -3.24 5.45 -8.11
CA THR A 35 -2.46 6.48 -8.80
C THR A 35 -1.45 5.84 -9.73
N PHE A 36 -1.07 6.53 -10.80
CA PHE A 36 0.04 6.08 -11.66
C PHE A 36 1.40 6.16 -10.93
N GLY A 37 2.29 5.24 -11.28
CA GLY A 37 3.69 5.29 -10.87
C GLY A 37 4.48 6.34 -11.65
N SER A 38 5.63 6.74 -11.11
CA SER A 38 6.58 7.64 -11.77
C SER A 38 7.84 6.90 -12.23
N GLY A 39 8.62 7.50 -13.12
CA GLY A 39 9.90 6.97 -13.59
C GLY A 39 9.76 5.57 -14.22
N THR A 40 10.50 4.60 -13.70
CA THR A 40 10.47 3.20 -14.18
C THR A 40 9.14 2.49 -14.00
N ARG A 41 8.21 3.06 -13.22
CA ARG A 41 6.84 2.56 -13.01
C ARG A 41 5.78 3.37 -13.77
N ALA A 42 6.17 4.27 -14.67
CA ALA A 42 5.23 5.01 -15.50
C ALA A 42 4.30 4.07 -16.27
N GLY A 43 3.02 4.43 -16.36
CA GLY A 43 1.99 3.63 -17.02
C GLY A 43 1.46 2.44 -16.21
N ARG A 44 2.02 2.15 -15.03
CA ARG A 44 1.54 1.10 -14.12
C ARG A 44 0.95 1.71 -12.84
N ILE A 45 0.26 0.89 -12.05
CA ILE A 45 -0.17 1.28 -10.71
C ILE A 45 1.08 1.65 -9.88
N GLY A 46 1.08 2.87 -9.36
CA GLY A 46 2.09 3.38 -8.44
C GLY A 46 1.71 3.11 -6.98
N ALA A 47 0.46 3.38 -6.63
CA ALA A 47 -0.10 3.08 -5.32
C ALA A 47 -1.62 2.90 -5.37
N LEU A 48 -2.15 2.16 -4.40
CA LEU A 48 -3.59 2.02 -4.13
C LEU A 48 -3.97 3.00 -3.01
N LEU A 49 -5.10 3.68 -3.16
CA LEU A 49 -5.74 4.49 -2.12
C LEU A 49 -6.65 3.57 -1.30
N VAL A 50 -6.32 3.38 -0.03
CA VAL A 50 -6.96 2.35 0.81
C VAL A 50 -7.67 2.94 2.02
N ARG A 51 -8.70 2.22 2.45
CA ARG A 51 -9.55 2.59 3.59
C ARG A 51 -9.83 1.39 4.47
N ALA A 52 -10.14 1.60 5.74
CA ALA A 52 -10.64 0.57 6.64
C ALA A 52 -11.80 1.11 7.47
N HIS A 53 -12.54 0.23 8.12
CA HIS A 53 -13.57 0.62 9.08
C HIS A 53 -12.93 1.06 10.40
N ASP A 54 -13.39 2.18 10.96
CA ASP A 54 -13.12 2.55 12.34
C ASP A 54 -14.06 1.81 13.31
N ASP A 55 -13.89 2.06 14.61
CA ASP A 55 -14.72 1.45 15.67
C ASP A 55 -16.22 1.83 15.55
N ALA A 56 -16.54 2.92 14.84
CA ALA A 56 -17.89 3.37 14.56
C ALA A 56 -18.45 2.80 13.24
N GLY A 57 -17.71 1.91 12.58
CA GLY A 57 -18.07 1.28 11.31
C GLY A 57 -17.94 2.20 10.09
N GLN A 58 -17.28 3.35 10.20
CA GLN A 58 -17.09 4.28 9.09
C GLN A 58 -15.82 3.98 8.29
N LEU A 59 -15.92 4.06 6.96
CA LEU A 59 -14.76 3.88 6.07
C LEU A 59 -13.85 5.12 6.08
N VAL A 60 -12.71 5.00 6.77
CA VAL A 60 -11.71 6.05 6.94
C VAL A 60 -10.52 5.85 6.01
N TYR A 61 -9.96 6.94 5.51
CA TYR A 61 -8.77 6.90 4.66
C TYR A 61 -7.52 6.59 5.47
N LEU A 62 -6.79 5.53 5.08
CA LEU A 62 -5.56 5.11 5.76
C LEU A 62 -4.28 5.56 5.04
N GLY A 63 -4.36 5.86 3.74
CA GLY A 63 -3.21 6.30 2.96
C GLY A 63 -3.06 5.58 1.63
N LYS A 64 -1.83 5.66 1.10
CA LYS A 64 -1.40 5.01 -0.15
C LYS A 64 -0.53 3.80 0.11
N VAL A 65 -0.81 2.70 -0.61
CA VAL A 65 0.01 1.48 -0.57
C VAL A 65 0.64 1.24 -1.94
N GLY A 66 1.96 1.44 -2.04
CA GLY A 66 2.71 1.34 -3.31
C GLY A 66 3.81 0.28 -3.35
N THR A 67 3.87 -0.59 -2.33
CA THR A 67 4.88 -1.65 -2.21
C THR A 67 4.22 -2.96 -1.77
N GLY A 68 4.93 -4.09 -1.95
CA GLY A 68 4.41 -5.42 -1.63
C GLY A 68 3.82 -6.17 -2.84
N PHE A 69 3.73 -5.52 -4.00
CA PHE A 69 3.23 -6.13 -5.23
C PHE A 69 4.37 -6.50 -6.18
N ASN A 70 4.24 -7.64 -6.86
CA ASN A 70 5.05 -7.97 -8.02
C ASN A 70 4.42 -7.39 -9.31
N ALA A 71 5.14 -7.47 -10.43
CA ALA A 71 4.67 -6.88 -11.69
C ALA A 71 3.38 -7.54 -12.23
N ALA A 72 3.23 -8.86 -12.06
CA ALA A 72 2.04 -9.58 -12.52
C ALA A 72 0.80 -9.17 -11.72
N THR A 73 0.93 -9.06 -10.39
CA THR A 73 -0.16 -8.60 -9.52
C THR A 73 -0.57 -7.17 -9.85
N LEU A 74 0.39 -6.25 -10.11
CA LEU A 74 0.06 -4.88 -10.51
C LEU A 74 -0.68 -4.83 -11.86
N HIS A 75 -0.38 -5.75 -12.79
CA HIS A 75 -1.09 -5.85 -14.06
C HIS A 75 -2.52 -6.31 -13.85
N GLN A 76 -2.72 -7.40 -13.11
CA GLN A 76 -4.05 -7.93 -12.79
C GLN A 76 -4.92 -6.90 -12.05
N LEU A 77 -4.34 -6.21 -11.06
CA LEU A 77 -5.04 -5.13 -10.36
C LEU A 77 -5.42 -3.99 -11.28
N ARG A 78 -4.58 -3.66 -12.27
CA ARG A 78 -4.86 -2.60 -13.24
C ARG A 78 -6.04 -2.92 -14.13
N GLU A 79 -6.17 -4.19 -14.54
CA GLU A 79 -7.30 -4.68 -15.34
C GLU A 79 -8.58 -4.65 -14.49
N GLN A 80 -8.56 -5.25 -13.29
CA GLN A 80 -9.73 -5.26 -12.39
C GLN A 80 -10.20 -3.86 -12.01
N LEU A 81 -9.28 -2.93 -11.74
CA LEU A 81 -9.62 -1.57 -11.37
C LEU A 81 -10.09 -0.73 -12.57
N ALA A 82 -9.72 -1.09 -13.79
CA ALA A 82 -10.23 -0.42 -14.99
C ALA A 82 -11.73 -0.69 -15.18
N ASP A 83 -12.18 -1.93 -14.90
CA ASP A 83 -13.60 -2.29 -14.99
C ASP A 83 -14.45 -1.62 -13.89
N LEU A 84 -13.82 -1.22 -12.79
CA LEU A 84 -14.46 -0.59 -11.64
C LEU A 84 -14.31 0.93 -11.62
N GLU A 85 -13.68 1.51 -12.64
CA GLU A 85 -13.31 2.92 -12.67
C GLU A 85 -14.54 3.83 -12.72
N GLN A 86 -14.53 4.89 -11.91
CA GLN A 86 -15.61 5.86 -11.82
C GLN A 86 -15.06 7.29 -11.75
N PRO A 87 -15.83 8.31 -12.18
CA PRO A 87 -15.32 9.67 -12.32
C PRO A 87 -15.06 10.39 -11.00
N THR A 88 -15.69 9.96 -9.91
CA THR A 88 -15.64 10.64 -8.60
C THR A 88 -15.29 9.66 -7.49
N SER A 89 -14.80 10.18 -6.35
CA SER A 89 -14.56 9.36 -5.15
C SER A 89 -15.87 8.70 -4.68
N PRO A 90 -15.88 7.39 -4.39
CA PRO A 90 -17.05 6.70 -3.83
C PRO A 90 -17.29 7.04 -2.35
N PHE A 91 -16.38 7.78 -1.71
CA PHE A 91 -16.44 8.06 -0.27
C PHE A 91 -16.81 9.51 0.02
N ASN A 92 -17.61 9.66 1.07
CA ASN A 92 -18.03 10.96 1.61
C ASN A 92 -16.91 11.66 2.40
N SER A 93 -15.98 10.89 2.98
CA SER A 93 -14.87 11.47 3.74
C SER A 93 -13.71 11.85 2.81
N PRO A 94 -13.10 13.03 3.02
CA PRO A 94 -12.14 13.60 2.08
C PRO A 94 -10.83 12.78 2.03
N VAL A 95 -10.22 12.75 0.85
CA VAL A 95 -8.82 12.31 0.65
C VAL A 95 -7.94 13.57 0.59
N PRO A 96 -6.75 13.58 1.23
CA PRO A 96 -5.81 14.69 1.11
C PRO A 96 -5.57 15.08 -0.35
N ARG A 97 -5.53 16.39 -0.65
CA ARG A 97 -5.46 16.89 -2.03
C ARG A 97 -4.29 16.33 -2.83
N ASP A 98 -3.13 16.17 -2.19
CA ASP A 98 -1.93 15.63 -2.84
C ASP A 98 -2.08 14.16 -3.24
N ASP A 99 -2.88 13.39 -2.49
CA ASP A 99 -3.16 11.98 -2.78
C ASP A 99 -4.31 11.83 -3.79
N ALA A 100 -5.29 12.73 -3.75
CA ALA A 100 -6.39 12.79 -4.71
C ALA A 100 -5.92 13.29 -6.10
N ARG A 101 -4.81 14.03 -6.17
CA ARG A 101 -4.29 14.58 -7.41
C ARG A 101 -3.79 13.46 -8.33
N GLY A 102 -4.47 13.29 -9.47
CA GLY A 102 -4.16 12.22 -10.43
C GLY A 102 -4.59 10.84 -9.95
N ALA A 103 -5.50 10.78 -8.97
CA ALA A 103 -6.15 9.55 -8.55
C ALA A 103 -7.23 9.15 -9.57
N HIS A 104 -7.26 7.85 -9.84
CA HIS A 104 -8.35 7.16 -10.53
C HIS A 104 -9.21 6.50 -9.47
N TRP A 105 -10.50 6.82 -9.45
CA TRP A 105 -11.44 6.31 -8.45
C TRP A 105 -12.04 5.00 -8.93
N ALA A 106 -12.25 4.08 -8.01
CA ALA A 106 -12.84 2.78 -8.31
C ALA A 106 -13.98 2.47 -7.35
N THR A 107 -14.95 1.69 -7.81
CA THR A 107 -16.02 1.16 -6.97
C THR A 107 -15.40 0.31 -5.85
N PRO A 108 -15.74 0.56 -4.56
CA PRO A 108 -15.00 0.02 -3.43
C PRO A 108 -15.42 -1.41 -3.07
N ILE A 109 -15.22 -2.35 -3.99
CA ILE A 109 -15.54 -3.78 -3.80
C ILE A 109 -14.30 -4.67 -3.63
N LEU A 110 -13.11 -4.15 -3.97
CA LEU A 110 -11.87 -4.89 -3.81
C LEU A 110 -11.34 -4.72 -2.39
N VAL A 111 -11.00 -5.84 -1.77
CA VAL A 111 -10.50 -5.93 -0.40
C VAL A 111 -9.14 -6.63 -0.40
N GLY A 112 -8.26 -6.28 0.53
CA GLY A 112 -6.98 -6.96 0.69
C GLY A 112 -6.28 -6.67 2.02
N ASP A 113 -5.22 -7.43 2.30
CA ASP A 113 -4.44 -7.29 3.52
C ASP A 113 -3.22 -6.37 3.32
N VAL A 114 -2.97 -5.50 4.29
CA VAL A 114 -1.81 -4.60 4.31
C VAL A 114 -1.01 -4.82 5.58
N PHE A 115 0.31 -4.92 5.43
CA PHE A 115 1.25 -4.98 6.55
C PHE A 115 1.86 -3.60 6.83
N PHE A 116 2.01 -3.23 8.10
CA PHE A 116 2.68 -2.00 8.54
C PHE A 116 3.51 -2.20 9.81
#